data_AF-A0A2S5UED8-F1
#
_entry.id   AF-A0A2S5UED8-F1
#
_cell.length_a   1.000
_cell.length_b   1.000
_cell.length_c   1.000
_cell.angle_alpha   90.00
_cell.angle_beta   90.00
_cell.angle_gamma   90.00
#
_symmetry.space_group_name_H-M   'P 1'
#
loop_
_entity.id
_entity.type
_entity.pdbx_description
1 polymer ?
#
loop_
_entity_poly.entity_id
_entity_poly.type
_entity_poly.pdbx_seq_one_letter_code
_entity_poly.pdbx_strand_id
1 'polypeptide(L)' 'MTGQSDYLPPGLPHNRAKWPQEYQLKEHYDMRAAALIRQLFEKRIPRGSVIEQIGMTPDTYREFFRERLNYWRGVMEQ' A
#
# COMPACT_ATOMS: atom_id res chain seq x y z
N MET A 1 -2.32 -13.52 -11.72
CA MET A 1 -3.30 -13.48 -10.61
C MET A 1 -3.92 -12.10 -10.57
N THR A 2 -4.95 -11.87 -11.38
CA THR A 2 -5.71 -10.61 -11.47
C THR A 2 -6.86 -10.66 -10.45
N GLY A 3 -6.51 -10.88 -9.19
CA GLY A 3 -7.44 -10.75 -8.07
C GLY A 3 -7.48 -9.30 -7.64
N GLN A 4 -8.67 -8.72 -7.56
CA GLN A 4 -8.92 -7.46 -6.87
C GLN A 4 -8.26 -7.52 -5.48
N SER A 5 -7.59 -6.44 -5.04
CA SER A 5 -6.92 -6.42 -3.75
C SER A 5 -7.88 -6.82 -2.63
N ASP A 6 -7.39 -7.60 -1.67
CA ASP A 6 -8.13 -8.20 -0.55
C ASP A 6 -8.92 -7.19 0.31
N TYR A 7 -8.49 -5.94 0.34
CA TYR A 7 -9.14 -4.84 1.08
C TYR A 7 -10.24 -4.11 0.28
N LEU A 8 -10.46 -4.45 -0.98
CA LEU A 8 -11.47 -3.83 -1.83
C LEU A 8 -12.74 -4.70 -1.87
N PRO A 9 -13.94 -4.10 -1.71
CA PRO A 9 -15.17 -4.86 -1.82
C PRO A 9 -15.41 -5.37 -3.25
N PRO A 10 -16.09 -6.51 -3.40
CA PRO A 10 -16.47 -7.00 -4.71
C PRO A 10 -17.46 -6.04 -5.38
N GLY A 11 -17.47 -6.03 -6.72
CA GLY A 11 -18.43 -5.24 -7.50
C GLY A 11 -18.08 -3.76 -7.68
N LEU A 12 -16.89 -3.32 -7.27
CA LEU A 12 -16.39 -2.00 -7.65
C LEU A 12 -16.28 -1.88 -9.19
N PRO A 13 -16.62 -0.71 -9.75
CA PRO A 13 -16.52 -0.51 -11.19
C PRO A 13 -15.05 -0.63 -11.64
N HIS A 14 -14.82 -1.11 -12.86
CA HIS A 14 -13.46 -1.21 -13.41
C HIS A 14 -12.73 0.15 -13.44
N ASN A 15 -13.48 1.24 -13.65
CA ASN A 15 -12.92 2.59 -13.61
C ASN A 15 -12.72 3.06 -12.16
N ARG A 16 -11.46 3.13 -11.73
CA ARG A 16 -11.02 3.56 -10.40
C ARG A 16 -11.44 4.97 -10.02
N ALA A 17 -11.58 5.88 -11.00
CA ALA A 17 -12.05 7.24 -10.74
C ALA A 17 -13.52 7.29 -10.28
N LYS A 18 -14.29 6.21 -10.48
CA LYS A 18 -15.66 6.07 -9.99
C LYS A 18 -15.73 5.46 -8.58
N TRP A 19 -14.60 5.10 -7.97
CA TRP A 19 -14.61 4.50 -6.65
C TRP A 19 -14.92 5.55 -5.59
N PRO A 20 -15.55 5.16 -4.46
CA PRO A 20 -15.53 5.95 -3.24
C PRO A 20 -14.10 6.41 -2.89
N GLN A 21 -13.97 7.64 -2.39
CA GLN A 21 -12.67 8.26 -2.08
C GLN A 21 -11.82 7.39 -1.14
N GLU A 22 -12.43 6.71 -0.18
CA GLU A 22 -11.75 5.80 0.74
C GLU A 22 -10.98 4.70 0.00
N TYR A 23 -11.57 4.08 -1.02
CA TYR A 23 -10.94 3.01 -1.77
C TYR A 23 -9.87 3.51 -2.73
N GLN A 24 -10.05 4.71 -3.30
CA GLN A 24 -8.98 5.37 -4.07
C GLN A 24 -7.76 5.64 -3.19
N LEU A 25 -7.98 6.15 -1.96
CA LEU A 25 -6.91 6.41 -1.00
C LEU A 25 -6.23 5.11 -0.54
N LYS A 26 -7.00 4.06 -0.23
CA LYS A 26 -6.45 2.74 0.10
C LYS A 26 -5.60 2.18 -1.04
N GLU A 27 -6.04 2.28 -2.29
CA GLU A 27 -5.24 1.89 -3.45
C GLU A 27 -3.93 2.70 -3.55
N HIS A 28 -4.00 4.01 -3.35
CA HIS A 28 -2.81 4.85 -3.35
C HIS A 28 -1.79 4.43 -2.28
N TYR A 29 -2.25 4.16 -1.05
CA TYR A 29 -1.37 3.68 0.02
C TYR A 29 -0.80 2.28 -0.26
N ASP A 30 -1.56 1.38 -0.87
CA ASP A 30 -1.06 0.06 -1.27
C ASP A 30 0.04 0.18 -2.34
N MET A 31 -0.19 0.96 -3.39
CA MET A 31 0.82 1.23 -4.43
C MET A 31 2.08 1.85 -3.85
N ARG A 32 1.91 2.79 -2.90
CA ARG A 32 3.03 3.41 -2.19
C ARG A 32 3.80 2.39 -1.34
N ALA A 33 3.12 1.49 -0.66
CA ALA A 33 3.74 0.44 0.15
C ALA A 33 4.57 -0.49 -0.74
N ALA A 34 4.00 -0.94 -1.87
CA ALA A 34 4.71 -1.76 -2.86
C ALA A 34 6.00 -1.08 -3.33
N ALA A 35 5.93 0.20 -3.70
CA ALA A 35 7.08 0.97 -4.15
C ALA A 35 8.15 1.13 -3.08
N LEU A 36 7.78 1.45 -1.83
CA LEU A 36 8.72 1.63 -0.72
C LEU A 36 9.44 0.33 -0.38
N ILE A 37 8.71 -0.79 -0.27
CA ILE A 37 9.33 -2.08 0.01
C ILE A 37 10.29 -2.46 -1.12
N ARG A 38 9.87 -2.31 -2.38
CA ARG A 38 10.74 -2.57 -3.52
C ARG A 38 12.03 -1.74 -3.45
N GLN A 39 11.92 -0.43 -3.22
CA GLN A 39 13.08 0.46 -3.10
C GLN A 39 13.98 0.09 -1.91
N LEU A 40 13.41 -0.37 -0.80
CA LEU A 40 14.14 -0.84 0.37
C LEU A 40 14.97 -2.09 0.04
N PHE A 41 14.38 -3.08 -0.64
CA PHE A 41 15.08 -4.30 -1.08
C PHE A 41 16.15 -4.02 -2.12
N GLU A 42 15.89 -3.08 -3.05
CA GLU A 42 16.86 -2.59 -4.01
C GLU A 42 17.94 -1.69 -3.38
N LYS A 43 17.93 -1.49 -2.05
CA LYS A 43 18.86 -0.63 -1.28
C LYS A 43 18.91 0.82 -1.77
N ARG A 44 17.86 1.30 -2.44
CA ARG A 44 17.74 2.68 -2.92
C ARG A 44 17.35 3.66 -1.82
N ILE A 45 16.65 3.16 -0.81
CA ILE A 45 16.26 3.94 0.38
C ILE A 45 16.66 3.18 1.65
N PRO A 46 16.98 3.90 2.75
CA PRO A 46 17.18 3.29 4.05
C PRO A 46 15.83 2.92 4.70
N ARG A 47 15.88 1.99 5.67
CA ARG A 47 14.71 1.63 6.50
C ARG A 47 14.08 2.84 7.21
N GLY A 48 14.89 3.84 7.57
CA GLY A 48 14.42 5.09 8.16
C GLY A 48 13.39 5.82 7.31
N SER A 49 13.54 5.81 5.98
CA SER A 49 12.57 6.42 5.07
C SER A 49 11.20 5.76 5.14
N VAL A 50 11.14 4.43 5.31
CA VAL A 50 9.85 3.73 5.49
C VAL A 50 9.18 4.14 6.81
N ILE A 51 9.96 4.27 7.89
CA ILE A 51 9.46 4.70 9.20
C ILE A 51 8.92 6.13 9.14
N GLU A 52 9.63 7.03 8.47
CA GLU A 52 9.19 8.40 8.26
C GLU A 52 7.86 8.46 7.50
N GLN A 53 7.72 7.66 6.43
CA GLN A 53 6.47 7.61 5.67
C GLN A 53 5.29 7.08 6.48
N ILE A 54 5.52 6.13 7.39
CA ILE A 54 4.50 5.70 8.36
C ILE A 54 4.12 6.86 9.30
N GLY A 55 5.09 7.63 9.77
CA GLY A 55 4.88 8.80 10.64
C GLY A 55 4.08 9.92 9.97
N MET A 56 4.34 10.18 8.70
CA MET A 56 3.63 11.19 7.90
C MET A 56 2.21 10.76 7.48
N THR A 57 1.88 9.47 7.61
CA THR A 57 0.56 8.96 7.21
C THR A 57 -0.49 9.33 8.28
N PRO A 58 -1.66 9.88 7.88
CA PRO A 58 -2.76 10.17 8.79
C PRO A 58 -3.20 8.93 9.58
N ASP A 59 -3.62 9.11 10.83
CA ASP A 59 -3.99 8.01 11.73
C ASP A 59 -5.02 7.06 11.09
N THR A 60 -6.02 7.61 10.39
CA THR A 60 -7.07 6.87 9.67
C THR A 60 -6.55 5.81 8.71
N TYR A 61 -5.36 6.00 8.12
CA TYR A 61 -4.78 5.09 7.14
C TYR A 61 -3.45 4.48 7.58
N ARG A 62 -2.93 4.85 8.76
CA ARG A 62 -1.60 4.41 9.20
C ARG A 62 -1.55 2.90 9.43
N GLU A 63 -2.58 2.33 10.05
CA GLU A 63 -2.66 0.88 10.28
C GLU A 63 -2.74 0.11 8.96
N PHE A 64 -3.66 0.51 8.09
CA PHE A 64 -3.76 -0.06 6.75
C PHE A 64 -2.43 0.03 5.99
N PHE A 65 -1.75 1.16 6.03
CA PHE A 65 -0.47 1.33 5.36
C PHE A 65 0.63 0.40 5.93
N ARG A 66 0.65 0.20 7.26
CA ARG A 66 1.56 -0.77 7.90
C ARG A 66 1.27 -2.20 7.46
N GLU A 67 0.00 -2.60 7.39
CA GLU A 67 -0.40 -3.92 6.89
C GLU A 67 0.09 -4.15 5.46
N ARG A 68 -0.10 -3.16 4.57
CA ARG A 68 0.37 -3.25 3.19
C ARG A 68 1.89 -3.31 3.08
N LEU A 69 2.63 -2.55 3.89
CA LEU A 69 4.10 -2.64 3.96
C LEU A 69 4.54 -4.05 4.37
N ASN A 70 3.88 -4.67 5.36
CA ASN A 70 4.20 -6.03 5.79
C ASN A 70 3.83 -7.07 4.72
N TYR A 71 2.68 -6.92 4.05
CA TYR A 71 2.28 -7.77 2.94
C TYR A 71 3.33 -7.78 1.83
N TRP A 72 3.71 -6.60 1.32
CA TRP A 72 4.70 -6.49 0.25
C TRP A 72 6.08 -6.97 0.67
N ARG A 73 6.45 -6.78 1.94
CA ARG A 73 7.67 -7.36 2.48
C ARG A 73 7.65 -8.89 2.38
N GLY A 74 6.57 -9.53 2.82
CA GLY A 74 6.42 -10.98 2.71
C GLY A 74 6.40 -11.47 1.26
N VAL A 75 5.89 -10.68 0.31
CA VAL A 75 5.96 -10.99 -1.13
C VAL A 75 7.40 -10.93 -1.66
N MET A 76 8.21 -9.99 -1.19
CA MET A 76 9.61 -9.84 -1.63
C MET A 76 10.59 -10.80 -0.95
N GLU A 77 10.21 -11.38 0.19
CA GLU A 77 11.00 -12.39 0.92
C GLU A 77 10.77 -13.83 0.40
N GLN A 78 9.77 -14.03 -0.48
CA GLN A 78 9.47 -15.30 -1.18
C GLN A 78 10.24 -15.42 -2.49
#